data_AF-A0A5J6GRN3-F1
#
_entry.id   AF-A0A5J6GRN3-F1
#
_cell.length_a   1.000
_cell.length_b   1.000
_cell.length_c   1.000
_cell.angle_alpha   90.00
_cell.angle_beta   90.00
_cell.angle_gamma   90.00
#
_symmetry.space_group_name_H-M   'P 1'
#
loop_
_entity.id
_entity.type
_entity.pdbx_description
1 polymer ?
#
loop_
_entity_poly.entity_id
_entity_poly.type
_entity_poly.pdbx_seq_one_letter_code
_entity_poly.pdbx_strand_id
1 'polypeptide(L)'
;MVGLVIGGGGVGAAWALNGDGDGTTSESGTAAGDARAACEALDGFDETKYTEKGSAGEISVNRYTAAGAFSASAAAGDKRYEPLAQAIRRSQERHARVFDFDAAAKQDLDKARGICRDL
;
A
#
# COMPACT_ATOMS: atom_id res chain seq x y z
N MET A 1 32.12 32.73 2.74
CA MET A 1 31.46 33.32 1.55
C MET A 1 29.99 33.46 1.87
N VAL A 2 29.46 34.65 1.63
CA VAL A 2 28.08 35.06 1.89
C VAL A 2 27.18 34.49 0.80
N GLY A 3 26.06 33.86 1.19
CA GLY A 3 24.99 33.46 0.29
C GLY A 3 23.65 33.87 0.89
N LEU A 4 23.18 35.06 0.57
CA LEU A 4 21.87 35.60 0.92
C LEU A 4 20.87 35.14 -0.14
N VAL A 5 19.87 34.33 0.23
CA VAL A 5 18.65 34.16 -0.58
C VAL A 5 17.47 34.69 0.22
N ILE A 6 16.99 35.84 -0.25
CA ILE A 6 15.73 36.47 0.11
C ILE A 6 14.61 35.65 -0.55
N GLY A 7 13.78 34.99 0.25
CA GLY A 7 12.50 34.42 -0.16
C GLY A 7 11.39 35.14 0.61
N GLY A 8 10.63 35.98 -0.10
CA GLY A 8 9.59 36.84 0.47
C GLY A 8 8.38 36.07 1.01
N GLY A 9 7.62 36.77 1.85
CA GLY A 9 6.58 36.25 2.72
C GLY A 9 5.36 35.59 2.05
N GLY A 10 4.81 34.63 2.77
CA GLY A 10 3.43 34.17 2.69
C GLY A 10 2.98 33.85 4.11
N VAL A 11 2.06 34.65 4.64
CA VAL A 11 1.49 34.48 5.98
C VAL A 11 0.73 33.16 6.08
N GLY A 12 1.19 32.26 6.95
CA GLY A 12 0.52 31.02 7.33
C GLY A 12 0.75 30.80 8.81
N ALA A 13 -0.33 30.55 9.55
CA ALA A 13 -0.41 30.64 11.00
C ALA A 13 0.64 29.82 11.76
N ALA A 14 1.05 30.39 12.89
CA ALA A 14 1.95 29.82 13.88
C ALA A 14 1.36 28.54 14.53
N TRP A 15 2.06 27.42 14.35
CA TRP A 15 2.11 26.34 15.34
C TRP A 15 3.57 26.12 15.73
N ALA A 16 4.02 26.97 16.64
CA ALA A 16 5.14 26.70 17.55
C ALA A 16 4.65 25.67 18.60
N LEU A 17 5.39 24.71 19.18
CA LEU A 17 6.79 24.28 19.18
C LEU A 17 6.79 22.94 19.95
N ASN A 18 7.53 21.93 19.49
CA ASN A 18 8.54 21.15 20.26
C ASN A 18 8.82 19.79 19.61
N GLY A 19 10.03 19.67 19.08
CA GLY A 19 10.58 18.44 18.50
C GLY A 19 11.69 18.75 17.52
N ASP A 20 12.76 19.40 18.00
CA ASP A 20 14.00 19.61 17.25
C ASP A 20 14.55 18.27 16.74
N GLY A 21 14.56 18.12 15.41
CA GLY A 21 14.98 16.93 14.71
C GLY A 21 14.77 17.11 13.22
N ASP A 22 15.58 18.00 12.65
CA ASP A 22 15.78 18.26 11.23
C ASP A 22 15.66 16.99 10.36
N GLY A 23 14.60 16.94 9.54
CA GLY A 23 14.33 15.84 8.62
C GLY A 23 12.85 15.45 8.53
N THR A 24 11.99 16.35 8.05
CA THR A 24 10.71 15.93 7.44
C THR A 24 11.03 15.16 6.15
N THR A 25 11.50 13.92 6.31
CA THR A 25 11.35 12.93 5.27
C THR A 25 9.88 12.56 5.30
N SER A 26 9.19 12.74 4.17
CA SER A 26 7.97 11.97 3.96
C SER A 26 8.35 10.51 4.20
N GLU A 27 7.66 9.80 5.12
CA GLU A 27 7.83 8.36 5.38
C GLU A 27 7.44 7.48 4.16
N SER A 28 7.51 8.02 2.95
CA SER A 28 7.41 7.28 1.70
C SER A 28 8.57 6.29 1.63
N GLY A 29 8.25 5.00 1.66
CA GLY A 29 9.20 3.89 1.54
C GLY A 29 9.59 3.18 2.85
N THR A 30 8.83 3.37 3.94
CA THR A 30 8.99 2.51 5.13
C THR A 30 8.22 1.20 4.96
N ALA A 31 8.69 0.12 5.58
CA ALA A 31 7.98 -1.16 5.57
C ALA A 31 6.53 -1.05 6.11
N ALA A 32 6.33 -0.22 7.13
CA ALA A 32 5.00 0.05 7.68
C ALA A 32 4.13 0.88 6.73
N GLY A 33 4.70 1.86 6.04
CA GLY A 33 4.02 2.64 5.00
C GLY A 33 3.57 1.76 3.84
N ASP A 34 4.45 0.88 3.37
CA ASP A 34 4.13 -0.10 2.32
C ASP A 34 3.04 -1.09 2.79
N ALA A 35 3.08 -1.57 4.04
CA ALA A 35 2.03 -2.44 4.56
C ALA A 35 0.65 -1.74 4.54
N ARG A 36 0.58 -0.47 4.94
CA ARG A 36 -0.65 0.34 4.89
C ARG A 36 -1.12 0.57 3.46
N ALA A 37 -0.21 0.94 2.55
CA ALA A 37 -0.53 1.12 1.14
C ALA A 37 -1.04 -0.17 0.49
N ALA A 38 -0.50 -1.33 0.88
CA ALA A 38 -1.02 -2.63 0.44
C ALA A 38 -2.45 -2.86 0.92
N CYS A 39 -2.74 -2.54 2.18
CA CYS A 39 -4.07 -2.68 2.76
C CYS A 39 -5.09 -1.72 2.16
N GLU A 40 -4.73 -0.47 1.89
CA GLU A 40 -5.57 0.50 1.17
C GLU A 40 -5.86 0.07 -0.27
N ALA A 41 -4.86 -0.50 -0.95
CA ALA A 41 -5.05 -1.08 -2.27
C ALA A 41 -6.01 -2.28 -2.24
N LEU A 42 -5.86 -3.14 -1.23
CA LEU A 42 -6.70 -4.33 -1.04
C LEU A 42 -8.14 -4.00 -0.61
N ASP A 43 -8.35 -2.94 0.17
CA ASP A 43 -9.68 -2.46 0.55
C ASP A 43 -10.45 -1.93 -0.66
N GLY A 44 -9.75 -1.22 -1.56
CA GLY A 44 -10.30 -0.78 -2.84
C GLY A 44 -10.38 -1.86 -3.93
N PHE A 45 -10.00 -3.11 -3.63
CA PHE A 45 -10.03 -4.21 -4.59
C PHE A 45 -11.32 -5.04 -4.45
N ASP A 46 -12.09 -5.07 -5.54
CA ASP A 46 -13.28 -5.91 -5.71
C ASP A 46 -13.03 -6.96 -6.80
N GLU A 47 -13.02 -8.23 -6.38
CA GLU A 47 -12.82 -9.40 -7.25
C GLU A 47 -13.83 -9.45 -8.41
N THR A 48 -15.07 -9.00 -8.19
CA THR A 48 -16.14 -9.04 -9.20
C THR A 48 -15.91 -8.04 -10.33
N LYS A 49 -15.08 -7.03 -10.08
CA LYS A 49 -14.72 -5.99 -11.05
C LYS A 49 -13.50 -6.34 -11.87
N TYR A 50 -12.72 -7.35 -11.48
CA TYR A 50 -11.43 -7.64 -12.08
C TYR A 50 -11.48 -7.92 -13.60
N THR A 51 -12.56 -8.55 -14.08
CA THR A 51 -12.75 -8.85 -15.51
C THR A 51 -13.70 -7.87 -16.22
N GLU A 52 -14.16 -6.81 -15.52
CA GLU A 52 -15.03 -5.80 -16.11
C GLU A 52 -14.25 -5.00 -17.18
N LYS A 53 -14.94 -4.58 -18.25
CA LYS A 53 -14.31 -3.74 -19.28
C LYS A 53 -14.31 -2.27 -18.86
N GLY A 54 -13.28 -1.55 -19.29
CA GLY A 54 -13.15 -0.12 -19.03
C GLY A 54 -12.59 0.18 -17.64
N SER A 55 -12.83 1.40 -17.17
CA SER A 55 -12.16 1.94 -15.98
C SER A 55 -12.37 1.11 -14.71
N ALA A 56 -13.54 0.50 -14.52
CA ALA A 56 -13.81 -0.32 -13.34
C ALA A 56 -12.87 -1.53 -13.24
N GLY A 57 -12.66 -2.24 -14.35
CA GLY A 57 -11.72 -3.36 -14.38
C GLY A 57 -10.27 -2.92 -14.33
N GLU A 58 -9.91 -1.85 -15.03
CA GLU A 58 -8.57 -1.27 -14.95
C GLU A 58 -8.20 -0.88 -13.51
N ILE A 59 -9.12 -0.24 -12.79
CA ILE A 59 -8.92 0.11 -11.39
C ILE A 59 -8.77 -1.17 -10.55
N SER A 60 -9.66 -2.15 -10.70
CA SER A 60 -9.61 -3.39 -9.92
C SER A 60 -8.31 -4.17 -10.13
N VAL A 61 -7.86 -4.32 -11.38
CA VAL A 61 -6.57 -4.96 -11.71
C VAL A 61 -5.40 -4.21 -11.06
N ASN A 62 -5.34 -2.89 -11.20
CA ASN A 62 -4.24 -2.10 -10.65
C ASN A 62 -4.22 -2.10 -9.11
N ARG A 63 -5.40 -2.11 -8.46
CA ARG A 63 -5.51 -2.24 -7.00
C ARG A 63 -4.96 -3.59 -6.54
N TYR A 64 -5.33 -4.67 -7.22
CA TYR A 64 -4.86 -6.01 -6.90
C TYR A 64 -3.34 -6.16 -7.06
N THR A 65 -2.77 -5.65 -8.15
CA THR A 65 -1.32 -5.71 -8.39
C THR A 65 -0.56 -4.81 -7.42
N ALA A 66 -1.06 -3.61 -7.14
CA ALA A 66 -0.47 -2.69 -6.17
C ALA A 66 -0.42 -3.30 -4.76
N ALA A 67 -1.49 -3.97 -4.31
CA ALA A 67 -1.49 -4.68 -3.03
C ALA A 67 -0.36 -5.72 -2.95
N GLY A 68 -0.10 -6.46 -4.03
CA GLY A 68 1.02 -7.40 -4.11
C GLY A 68 2.38 -6.72 -4.06
N ALA A 69 2.57 -5.64 -4.83
CA ALA A 69 3.83 -4.91 -4.86
C ALA A 69 4.18 -4.29 -3.51
N PHE A 70 3.24 -3.56 -2.89
CA PHE A 70 3.46 -2.93 -1.60
C PHE A 70 3.66 -3.94 -0.48
N SER A 71 2.86 -5.02 -0.41
CA SER A 71 3.05 -6.03 0.64
C SER A 71 4.40 -6.74 0.51
N ALA A 72 4.89 -6.98 -0.72
CA ALA A 72 6.22 -7.52 -0.95
C ALA A 72 7.33 -6.56 -0.48
N SER A 73 7.22 -5.26 -0.80
CA SER A 73 8.15 -4.23 -0.30
C SER A 73 8.14 -4.16 1.23
N ALA A 74 6.96 -4.19 1.84
CA ALA A 74 6.79 -4.21 3.29
C ALA A 74 7.51 -5.40 3.94
N ALA A 75 7.30 -6.61 3.42
CA ALA A 75 7.95 -7.82 3.93
C ALA A 75 9.47 -7.82 3.72
N ALA A 76 9.95 -7.20 2.64
CA ALA A 76 11.39 -7.04 2.40
C ALA A 76 12.03 -6.05 3.40
N GLY A 77 11.31 -4.99 3.77
CA GLY A 77 11.77 -4.01 4.76
C GLY A 77 11.61 -4.47 6.22
N ASP A 78 10.59 -5.27 6.53
CA ASP A 78 10.36 -5.85 7.86
C ASP A 78 9.60 -7.18 7.77
N LYS A 79 10.23 -8.26 8.27
CA LYS A 79 9.71 -9.62 8.23
C LYS A 79 8.37 -9.78 8.93
N ARG A 80 7.98 -8.88 9.84
CA ARG A 80 6.66 -8.95 10.49
C ARG A 80 5.51 -8.87 9.49
N TYR A 81 5.72 -8.27 8.31
CA TYR A 81 4.70 -8.15 7.26
C TYR A 81 4.72 -9.31 6.26
N GLU A 82 5.60 -10.30 6.43
CA GLU A 82 5.64 -11.49 5.59
C GLU A 82 4.30 -12.25 5.51
N PRO A 83 3.51 -12.39 6.59
CA PRO A 83 2.18 -13.02 6.51
C PRO A 83 1.23 -12.31 5.54
N LEU A 84 1.26 -10.97 5.48
CA LEU A 84 0.44 -10.18 4.55
C LEU A 84 0.87 -10.44 3.11
N ALA A 85 2.17 -10.32 2.84
CA ALA A 85 2.75 -10.55 1.51
C ALA A 85 2.45 -11.96 1.02
N GLN A 86 2.61 -12.98 1.86
CA GLN A 86 2.34 -14.36 1.47
C GLN A 86 0.86 -14.62 1.18
N ALA A 87 -0.06 -14.02 1.93
CA ALA A 87 -1.49 -14.16 1.66
C ALA A 87 -1.86 -13.57 0.30
N ILE A 88 -1.45 -12.33 0.02
CA ILE A 88 -1.71 -11.68 -1.27
C ILE A 88 -1.03 -12.46 -2.41
N ARG A 89 0.23 -12.88 -2.23
CA ARG A 89 0.99 -13.63 -3.23
C ARG A 89 0.34 -14.96 -3.58
N ARG A 90 -0.16 -15.73 -2.61
CA ARG A 90 -0.83 -17.00 -2.88
C ARG A 90 -2.13 -16.80 -3.67
N SER A 91 -2.91 -15.76 -3.35
CA SER A 91 -4.06 -15.38 -4.17
C SER A 91 -3.64 -15.05 -5.60
N GLN A 92 -2.58 -14.25 -5.79
CA GLN A 92 -2.10 -13.85 -7.12
C GLN A 92 -1.56 -15.03 -7.93
N GLU A 93 -0.75 -15.88 -7.32
CA GLU A 93 -0.24 -17.11 -7.95
C GLU A 93 -1.39 -18.04 -8.36
N ARG A 94 -2.42 -18.15 -7.53
CA ARG A 94 -3.58 -18.98 -7.85
C ARG A 94 -4.41 -18.37 -8.98
N HIS A 95 -4.75 -17.10 -8.88
CA HIS A 95 -5.45 -16.37 -9.93
C HIS A 95 -4.72 -16.47 -11.27
N ALA A 96 -3.38 -16.34 -11.29
CA ALA A 96 -2.58 -16.48 -12.50
C ALA A 96 -2.62 -17.89 -13.13
N ARG A 97 -2.94 -18.93 -12.33
CA ARG A 97 -3.03 -20.33 -12.81
C ARG A 97 -4.43 -20.69 -13.30
N VAL A 98 -5.46 -20.21 -12.60
CA VAL A 98 -6.86 -20.61 -12.87
C VAL A 98 -7.70 -19.52 -13.54
N PHE A 99 -7.14 -18.31 -13.68
CA PHE A 99 -7.79 -17.12 -14.25
C PHE A 99 -9.13 -16.76 -13.59
N ASP A 100 -9.27 -17.08 -12.30
CA ASP A 100 -10.47 -16.83 -11.50
C ASP A 100 -10.10 -16.60 -10.02
N PHE A 101 -11.01 -15.99 -9.27
CA PHE A 101 -10.97 -15.91 -7.80
C PHE A 101 -11.83 -17.04 -7.21
N ASP A 102 -11.29 -18.26 -7.32
CA ASP A 102 -11.91 -19.43 -6.71
C ASP A 102 -11.88 -19.38 -5.17
N ALA A 103 -12.48 -20.38 -4.53
CA ALA A 103 -12.63 -20.41 -3.08
C ALA A 103 -11.29 -20.25 -2.31
N ALA A 104 -10.20 -20.80 -2.84
CA ALA A 104 -8.90 -20.71 -2.18
C ALA A 104 -8.23 -19.35 -2.43
N ALA A 105 -8.36 -18.78 -3.62
CA ALA A 105 -7.89 -17.40 -3.86
C ALA A 105 -8.64 -16.40 -2.96
N LYS A 106 -9.97 -16.55 -2.85
CA LYS A 106 -10.80 -15.75 -1.94
C LYS A 106 -10.41 -15.93 -0.47
N GLN A 107 -10.16 -17.15 -0.03
CA GLN A 107 -9.70 -17.42 1.33
C GLN A 107 -8.36 -16.70 1.64
N ASP A 108 -7.43 -16.68 0.70
CA ASP A 108 -6.17 -15.96 0.85
C ASP A 108 -6.37 -14.43 0.89
N LEU A 109 -7.29 -13.88 0.09
CA LEU A 109 -7.68 -12.47 0.15
C LEU A 109 -8.34 -12.11 1.48
N ASP A 110 -9.26 -12.94 1.97
CA ASP A 110 -9.92 -12.75 3.27
C ASP A 110 -8.93 -12.78 4.43
N LYS A 111 -7.93 -13.67 4.35
CA LYS A 111 -6.80 -13.69 5.29
C LYS A 111 -5.99 -12.41 5.22
N ALA A 112 -5.65 -11.93 4.02
CA ALA A 112 -4.93 -10.67 3.85
C ALA A 112 -5.73 -9.48 4.41
N ARG A 113 -7.03 -9.39 4.12
CA ARG A 113 -7.96 -8.40 4.70
C ARG A 113 -8.03 -8.51 6.22
N GLY A 114 -7.97 -9.72 6.77
CA GLY A 114 -7.85 -9.97 8.22
C GLY A 114 -6.61 -9.34 8.81
N ILE A 115 -5.45 -9.63 8.24
CA ILE A 115 -4.17 -9.04 8.68
C ILE A 115 -4.21 -7.52 8.59
N CYS A 116 -4.82 -6.96 7.54
CA CYS A 116 -4.99 -5.52 7.39
C CYS A 116 -5.85 -4.85 8.47
N ARG A 117 -6.79 -5.56 9.08
CA ARG A 117 -7.57 -5.01 10.21
C ARG A 117 -6.79 -5.00 11.53
N ASP A 118 -5.73 -5.81 11.62
CA ASP A 118 -4.90 -5.95 12.81
C ASP A 118 -3.60 -5.11 12.73
N LEU A 119 -3.44 -4.30 11.66
CA LEU A 119 -2.24 -3.50 11.35
C LEU A 119 -2.26 -2.09 11.93
#